data_AF-A0A4Q3AW57-F1
#
_entry.id   AF-A0A4Q3AW57-F1
#
_cell.length_a   1.000
_cell.length_b   1.000
_cell.length_c   1.000
_cell.angle_alpha   90.00
_cell.angle_beta   90.00
_cell.angle_gamma   90.00
#
_symmetry.space_group_name_H-M   'P 1'
#
loop_
_entity.id
_entity.type
_entity.pdbx_description
1 polymer ?
#
loop_
_entity_poly.entity_id
_entity_poly.type
_entity_poly.pdbx_seq_one_letter_code
_entity_poly.pdbx_strand_id
1 'polypeptide(L)'
;MRKYFKPLHTLYLSIINSLAFLPSIIASGLFLLAVFMLYFEQNPLAEKLQKPIRILLVSGADNARMVLTILGSGIISLMVFSFSMVMLILSMASSNQSPRVIPGLLTIKSYQVVLGVYIGTILCVLLIALNLGNDTSAWTIPELSIFIGMVLG
;
A
#
# COMPACT_ATOMS: atom_id res chain seq x y z
N MET A 1 39.43 -14.31 15.24
CA MET A 1 38.02 -13.89 15.38
C MET A 1 37.55 -13.03 14.19
N ARG A 2 37.45 -13.57 12.96
CA ARG A 2 37.14 -12.76 11.75
C ARG A 2 36.23 -13.49 10.73
N LYS A 3 35.42 -14.44 11.21
CA LYS A 3 34.70 -15.41 10.34
C LYS A 3 33.18 -15.18 10.24
N TYR A 4 32.61 -14.23 10.98
CA TYR A 4 31.15 -14.04 11.08
C TYR A 4 30.55 -12.91 10.23
N PHE A 5 31.35 -12.12 9.50
CA PHE A 5 30.83 -10.98 8.71
C PHE A 5 30.45 -11.30 7.26
N LYS A 6 30.82 -12.47 6.74
CA LYS A 6 30.47 -12.87 5.36
C LYS A 6 28.99 -13.20 5.11
N PRO A 7 28.18 -13.73 6.05
CA PRO A 7 26.79 -14.09 5.74
C PRO A 7 25.87 -12.87 5.65
N LEU A 8 26.21 -11.74 6.28
CA LEU A 8 25.41 -10.51 6.21
C LEU A 8 25.42 -9.90 4.81
N HIS A 9 26.57 -9.92 4.12
CA HIS A 9 26.70 -9.33 2.80
C HIS A 9 25.98 -10.16 1.72
N THR A 10 26.00 -11.48 1.83
CA THR A 10 25.24 -12.36 0.93
C THR A 10 23.74 -12.35 1.23
N LEU A 11 23.32 -12.19 2.49
CA LEU A 11 21.91 -11.94 2.82
C LEU A 11 21.44 -10.58 2.29
N TYR A 12 22.23 -9.52 2.46
CA TYR A 12 21.93 -8.19 1.93
C TYR A 12 21.79 -8.20 0.40
N LEU A 13 22.70 -8.87 -0.31
CA LEU A 13 22.62 -9.02 -1.77
C LEU A 13 21.46 -9.94 -2.22
N SER A 14 21.09 -10.95 -1.43
CA SER A 14 19.94 -11.82 -1.72
C SER A 14 18.60 -11.09 -1.50
N ILE A 15 18.55 -10.23 -0.48
CA ILE A 15 17.41 -9.36 -0.19
C ILE A 15 17.29 -8.27 -1.27
N ILE A 16 18.40 -7.62 -1.67
CA ILE A 16 18.36 -6.55 -2.68
C ILE A 16 18.09 -7.06 -4.10
N ASN A 17 18.50 -8.29 -4.42
CA ASN A 17 18.14 -8.97 -5.67
C ASN A 17 16.75 -9.62 -5.64
N SER A 18 16.04 -9.55 -4.51
CA SER A 18 14.69 -10.09 -4.41
C SER A 18 13.70 -9.16 -5.09
N LEU A 19 12.86 -9.73 -5.95
CA LEU A 19 11.75 -9.06 -6.62
C LEU A 19 10.79 -8.36 -5.63
N ALA A 20 10.80 -8.76 -4.35
CA ALA A 20 9.95 -8.24 -3.28
C ALA A 20 10.54 -7.05 -2.51
N PHE A 21 11.82 -6.69 -2.71
CA PHE A 21 12.47 -5.64 -1.92
C PHE A 21 11.95 -4.24 -2.23
N LEU A 22 11.89 -3.88 -3.52
CA LEU A 22 11.41 -2.58 -3.98
C LEU A 22 9.91 -2.37 -3.67
N PRO A 23 9.01 -3.35 -3.90
CA PRO A 23 7.62 -3.26 -3.44
C PRO A 23 7.49 -3.05 -1.93
N SER A 24 8.30 -3.77 -1.14
CA SER A 24 8.25 -3.70 0.32
C SER A 24 8.67 -2.33 0.86
N ILE A 25 9.68 -1.69 0.26
CA ILE A 25 10.09 -0.32 0.62
C ILE A 25 8.97 0.67 0.33
N ILE A 26 8.34 0.59 -0.84
CA ILE A 26 7.25 1.50 -1.23
C ILE A 26 6.06 1.31 -0.29
N ALA A 27 5.67 0.06 -0.03
CA ALA A 27 4.58 -0.27 0.89
C ALA A 27 4.87 0.22 2.32
N SER A 28 6.10 0.03 2.81
CA SER A 28 6.52 0.52 4.12
C SER A 28 6.51 2.05 4.20
N GLY A 29 6.91 2.75 3.13
CA GLY A 29 6.85 4.21 3.06
C GLY A 29 5.42 4.74 3.11
N LEU A 30 4.50 4.13 2.35
CA LEU A 30 3.07 4.48 2.37
C LEU A 30 2.41 4.15 3.72
N PHE A 31 2.79 3.03 4.33
CA PHE A 31 2.34 2.66 5.67
C PHE A 31 2.80 3.67 6.73
N LEU A 32 4.08 4.05 6.71
CA LEU A 32 4.63 5.06 7.63
C LEU A 32 3.96 6.43 7.43
N LEU A 33 3.69 6.81 6.18
CA LEU A 33 2.94 8.02 5.86
C LEU A 33 1.53 8.00 6.50
N ALA A 34 0.82 6.88 6.38
CA ALA A 34 -0.51 6.70 6.97
C ALA A 34 -0.48 6.80 8.50
N VAL A 35 0.50 6.15 9.13
CA VAL A 35 0.71 6.23 10.58
C VAL A 35 0.99 7.68 10.99
N PHE A 36 1.91 8.36 10.29
CA PHE A 36 2.26 9.75 10.57
C PHE A 36 1.04 10.67 10.47
N MET A 37 0.18 10.48 9.48
CA MET A 37 -1.06 11.25 9.33
C MET A 37 -2.03 11.04 10.50
N LEU A 38 -2.26 9.79 10.92
CA LEU A 38 -3.11 9.52 12.08
C LEU A 38 -2.57 10.12 13.38
N TYR A 39 -1.25 10.14 13.57
CA TYR A 39 -0.62 10.85 14.69
C TYR A 39 -0.78 12.37 14.56
N PHE A 40 -0.63 12.92 13.35
CA PHE A 40 -0.73 14.35 13.11
C PHE A 40 -2.17 14.87 13.32
N GLU A 41 -3.16 14.04 13.02
CA GLU A 41 -4.58 14.33 13.17
C GLU A 41 -5.04 14.50 14.62
N GLN A 42 -4.27 13.98 15.58
CA GLN A 42 -4.50 14.20 17.02
C GLN A 42 -4.09 15.61 17.48
N ASN A 43 -3.38 16.39 16.66
CA ASN A 43 -2.98 17.75 17.02
C ASN A 43 -4.11 18.76 16.75
N PRO A 44 -4.29 19.78 17.60
CA PRO A 44 -5.33 20.82 17.45
C PRO A 44 -5.18 21.70 16.19
N LEU A 45 -4.09 21.56 15.42
CA LEU A 45 -3.91 22.22 14.12
C LEU A 45 -4.74 21.56 12.99
N ALA A 46 -5.12 20.28 13.14
CA ALA A 46 -5.91 19.54 12.15
C ALA A 46 -7.36 20.06 12.05
N GLU A 47 -7.91 20.55 13.16
CA GLU A 47 -9.29 21.04 13.28
C GLU A 47 -9.60 22.20 12.31
N LYS A 48 -8.58 22.97 11.91
CA LYS A 48 -8.71 24.11 11.00
C LYS A 48 -8.74 23.71 9.51
N LEU A 49 -8.17 22.56 9.16
CA LEU A 49 -8.14 22.00 7.79
C LEU A 49 -9.33 21.07 7.49
N GLN A 50 -10.06 20.62 8.51
CA GLN A 50 -11.20 19.69 8.40
C GLN A 50 -12.48 20.35 7.88
N LYS A 51 -12.62 21.68 8.01
CA LYS A 51 -13.84 22.41 7.57
C LYS A 51 -14.25 22.20 6.10
N PRO A 52 -13.35 22.22 5.09
CA PRO A 52 -13.72 21.94 3.69
C PRO A 52 -13.88 20.44 3.40
N ILE A 53 -13.17 19.57 4.12
CA ILE A 53 -13.14 18.10 3.87
C ILE A 53 -14.43 17.44 4.35
N ARG A 54 -14.99 17.92 5.47
CA ARG A 54 -16.29 17.50 6.02
C ARG A 54 -17.48 17.65 5.05
N ILE A 55 -17.37 18.49 4.01
CA ILE A 55 -18.41 18.63 2.98
C ILE A 55 -18.35 17.50 1.93
N LEU A 56 -17.16 16.95 1.68
CA LEU A 56 -16.90 15.92 0.67
C LEU A 56 -17.01 14.51 1.28
N LEU A 57 -16.65 14.36 2.55
CA LEU A 57 -16.83 13.12 3.32
C LEU A 57 -18.28 13.03 3.81
N VAL A 58 -18.99 12.01 3.36
CA VAL A 58 -20.33 11.65 3.84
C VAL A 58 -20.36 11.68 5.37
N SER A 59 -21.30 12.42 5.94
CA SER A 59 -21.43 12.60 7.38
C SER A 59 -21.52 11.26 8.11
N GLY A 60 -20.48 10.90 8.88
CA GLY A 60 -20.45 9.73 9.76
C GLY A 60 -19.23 8.83 9.57
N ALA A 61 -18.60 8.43 10.69
CA ALA A 61 -17.46 7.50 10.71
C ALA A 61 -17.80 6.15 10.06
N ASP A 62 -19.04 5.68 10.18
CA ASP A 62 -19.51 4.45 9.56
C ASP A 62 -19.52 4.53 8.03
N ASN A 63 -19.91 5.68 7.47
CA ASN A 63 -19.94 5.90 6.03
C ASN A 63 -18.52 5.98 5.46
N ALA A 64 -17.62 6.68 6.14
CA ALA A 64 -16.21 6.71 5.76
C ALA A 64 -15.56 5.30 5.82
N ARG A 65 -15.84 4.52 6.87
CA ARG A 65 -15.38 3.13 6.98
C ARG A 65 -15.91 2.27 5.84
N MET A 66 -17.20 2.42 5.51
CA MET A 66 -17.82 1.67 4.42
C MET A 66 -17.13 1.97 3.10
N VAL A 67 -16.93 3.26 2.77
CA VAL A 67 -16.27 3.65 1.52
C VAL A 67 -14.82 3.17 1.47
N LEU A 68 -14.06 3.34 2.56
CA LEU A 68 -12.69 2.83 2.64
C LEU A 68 -12.62 1.31 2.48
N THR A 69 -13.55 0.56 3.06
CA THR A 69 -13.59 -0.91 2.91
C THR A 69 -13.93 -1.32 1.48
N ILE A 70 -14.85 -0.60 0.82
CA ILE A 70 -15.18 -0.83 -0.60
C ILE A 70 -13.95 -0.52 -1.48
N LEU A 71 -13.28 0.61 -1.26
CA LEU A 71 -12.05 0.95 -1.99
C LEU A 71 -10.94 -0.08 -1.75
N GLY A 72 -10.70 -0.46 -0.49
CA GLY A 72 -9.71 -1.48 -0.13
C GLY A 72 -9.98 -2.81 -0.83
N SER A 73 -11.23 -3.27 -0.85
CA SER A 73 -11.59 -4.50 -1.56
C SER A 73 -11.46 -4.36 -3.08
N GLY A 74 -11.81 -3.21 -3.67
CA GLY A 74 -11.61 -2.91 -5.08
C GLY A 74 -10.14 -2.94 -5.50
N ILE A 75 -9.25 -2.38 -4.69
CA ILE A 75 -7.80 -2.37 -4.95
C ILE A 75 -7.22 -3.78 -4.84
N ILE A 76 -7.67 -4.59 -3.89
CA ILE A 76 -7.29 -6.01 -3.80
C ILE A 76 -7.69 -6.74 -5.09
N SER A 77 -8.91 -6.53 -5.59
CA SER A 77 -9.35 -7.12 -6.87
C SER A 77 -8.48 -6.66 -8.05
N LEU A 78 -8.16 -5.36 -8.15
CA LEU A 78 -7.27 -4.82 -9.17
C LEU A 78 -5.84 -5.38 -9.08
N MET A 79 -5.33 -5.60 -7.87
CA MET A 79 -4.02 -6.20 -7.63
C MET A 79 -4.00 -7.66 -8.12
N VAL A 80 -4.99 -8.46 -7.73
CA VAL A 80 -5.09 -9.87 -8.15
C VAL A 80 -5.27 -9.97 -9.67
N PHE A 81 -6.09 -9.10 -10.25
CA PHE A 81 -6.29 -9.02 -11.70
C PHE A 81 -4.99 -8.66 -12.44
N SER A 82 -4.28 -7.63 -11.98
CA SER A 82 -3.00 -7.21 -12.56
C SER A 82 -1.95 -8.31 -12.49
N PHE A 83 -1.85 -9.02 -11.35
CA PHE A 83 -0.92 -10.13 -11.19
C PHE A 83 -1.27 -11.30 -12.12
N SER A 84 -2.57 -11.62 -12.25
CA SER A 84 -3.06 -12.66 -13.15
C SER A 84 -2.70 -12.37 -14.60
N MET A 85 -2.84 -11.11 -15.04
CA MET A 85 -2.47 -10.70 -16.39
C MET A 85 -0.96 -10.86 -16.65
N VAL A 86 -0.11 -10.48 -15.71
CA VAL A 86 1.36 -10.66 -15.84
C VAL A 86 1.71 -12.14 -15.95
N MET A 87 1.11 -12.99 -15.13
CA MET A 87 1.34 -14.44 -15.17
C MET A 87 0.82 -15.07 -16.48
N LEU A 88 -0.32 -14.60 -17.00
CA LEU A 88 -0.87 -15.03 -18.28
C LEU A 88 0.09 -14.69 -19.43
N ILE A 89 0.61 -13.45 -19.47
CA ILE A 89 1.61 -13.02 -20.45
C ILE A 89 2.87 -13.88 -20.36
N LEU A 90 3.34 -14.18 -19.15
CA LEU A 90 4.51 -15.04 -18.94
C LEU A 90 4.26 -16.47 -19.46
N SER A 91 3.06 -17.00 -19.22
CA SER A 91 2.66 -18.33 -19.70
C SER A 91 2.62 -18.37 -21.23
N MET A 92 2.05 -17.35 -21.88
CA MET A 92 2.05 -17.22 -23.35
C MET A 92 3.46 -17.03 -23.93
N ALA A 93 4.34 -16.28 -23.25
CA ALA A 93 5.72 -16.10 -23.67
C ALA A 93 6.50 -17.42 -23.58
N SER A 94 6.27 -18.22 -22.53
CA SER A 94 6.88 -19.54 -22.35
C SER A 94 6.37 -20.57 -23.36
N SER A 95 5.14 -20.42 -23.89
CA SER A 95 4.59 -21.33 -24.88
C SER A 95 5.02 -20.97 -26.32
N ASN A 96 5.27 -19.69 -26.62
CA ASN A 96 5.53 -19.20 -27.98
C ASN A 96 6.98 -18.76 -28.25
N GLN A 97 7.85 -18.60 -27.25
CA GLN A 97 9.26 -18.20 -27.42
C GLN A 97 10.22 -19.18 -26.70
N SER A 98 11.41 -19.40 -27.27
CA SER A 98 12.40 -20.34 -26.71
C SER A 98 12.78 -20.02 -25.25
N PRO A 99 13.14 -21.02 -24.41
CA PRO A 99 13.22 -20.93 -22.94
C PRO A 99 14.21 -19.93 -22.32
N ARG A 100 14.92 -19.12 -23.11
CA ARG A 100 16.03 -18.25 -22.67
C ARG A 100 15.66 -16.78 -22.42
N VAL A 101 14.45 -16.33 -22.80
CA VAL A 101 13.98 -14.94 -22.58
C VAL A 101 13.02 -14.76 -21.39
N ILE A 102 12.57 -15.86 -20.81
CA ILE A 102 11.55 -15.93 -19.74
C ILE A 102 11.98 -15.21 -18.44
N PRO A 103 13.24 -15.31 -17.96
CA PRO A 103 13.61 -14.75 -16.66
C PRO A 103 13.72 -13.21 -16.63
N GLY A 104 13.98 -12.56 -17.78
CA GLY A 104 14.25 -11.11 -17.84
C GLY A 104 13.00 -10.23 -17.82
N LEU A 105 11.83 -10.77 -18.23
CA LEU A 105 10.56 -10.04 -18.28
C LEU A 105 9.92 -9.85 -16.89
N LEU A 106 10.19 -10.75 -15.96
CA LEU A 106 9.69 -10.65 -14.57
C LEU A 106 10.47 -9.65 -13.70
N THR A 107 11.66 -9.24 -14.14
CA THR A 107 12.51 -8.28 -13.40
C THR A 107 12.29 -6.84 -13.85
N ILE A 108 11.22 -6.55 -14.60
CA ILE A 108 10.89 -5.19 -15.02
C ILE A 108 10.46 -4.40 -13.78
N LYS A 109 11.26 -3.39 -13.43
CA LYS A 109 11.07 -2.52 -12.24
C LYS A 109 9.66 -1.90 -12.18
N SER A 110 9.01 -1.68 -13.32
CA SER A 110 7.66 -1.13 -13.38
C SER A 110 6.63 -2.00 -12.64
N TYR A 111 6.69 -3.33 -12.76
CA TYR A 111 5.75 -4.21 -12.04
C TYR A 111 5.99 -4.19 -10.54
N GLN A 112 7.26 -4.09 -10.12
CA GLN A 112 7.62 -3.99 -8.71
C GLN A 112 7.10 -2.70 -8.08
N VAL A 113 7.14 -1.58 -8.81
CA VAL A 113 6.58 -0.30 -8.34
C VAL A 113 5.06 -0.40 -8.20
N VAL A 114 4.37 -0.90 -9.23
CA VAL A 114 2.91 -1.05 -9.21
C VAL A 114 2.45 -1.97 -8.08
N LEU A 115 3.14 -3.09 -7.87
CA LEU A 115 2.84 -4.02 -6.76
C LEU A 115 3.07 -3.35 -5.40
N GLY A 116 4.14 -2.56 -5.26
CA GLY A 116 4.44 -1.81 -4.03
C GLY A 116 3.37 -0.78 -3.70
N VAL A 117 2.89 -0.06 -4.73
CA VAL A 117 1.79 0.91 -4.57
C VAL A 117 0.51 0.18 -4.15
N TYR A 118 0.12 -0.92 -4.81
CA TYR A 118 -1.07 -1.66 -4.43
C TYR A 118 -1.03 -2.13 -2.97
N ILE A 119 0.08 -2.77 -2.55
CA ILE A 119 0.23 -3.25 -1.17
C ILE A 119 0.21 -2.06 -0.20
N GLY A 120 0.93 -0.97 -0.51
CA GLY A 120 0.97 0.21 0.33
C GLY A 120 -0.38 0.90 0.48
N THR A 121 -1.16 1.00 -0.60
CA THR A 121 -2.51 1.56 -0.56
C THR A 121 -3.46 0.67 0.24
N ILE A 122 -3.42 -0.65 0.04
CA ILE A 122 -4.23 -1.61 0.81
C ILE A 122 -3.94 -1.47 2.31
N LEU A 123 -2.66 -1.42 2.68
CA LEU A 123 -2.24 -1.22 4.06
C LEU A 123 -2.71 0.12 4.62
N CYS A 124 -2.59 1.20 3.84
CA CYS A 124 -3.03 2.54 4.23
C CYS A 124 -4.55 2.57 4.50
N VAL A 125 -5.35 2.14 3.54
CA VAL A 125 -6.82 2.12 3.62
C VAL A 125 -7.30 1.22 4.77
N LEU A 126 -6.67 0.04 4.94
CA LEU A 126 -6.99 -0.87 6.05
C LEU A 126 -6.67 -0.25 7.40
N LEU A 127 -5.50 0.38 7.55
CA LEU A 127 -5.06 1.01 8.79
C LEU A 127 -5.99 2.15 9.21
N ILE A 128 -6.37 3.00 8.25
CA ILE A 128 -7.34 4.09 8.48
C ILE A 128 -8.70 3.50 8.87
N ALA A 129 -9.21 2.51 8.13
CA ALA A 129 -10.48 1.86 8.43
C ALA A 129 -10.51 1.19 9.82
N LEU A 130 -9.40 0.59 10.25
CA LEU A 130 -9.27 -0.01 11.59
C LEU A 130 -9.34 1.04 12.71
N ASN A 131 -8.77 2.23 12.50
CA ASN A 131 -8.78 3.31 13.50
C ASN A 131 -10.11 4.09 13.54
N LEU A 132 -11.01 3.88 12.57
CA LEU A 132 -12.27 4.62 12.45
C LEU A 132 -13.37 4.20 13.44
N GLY A 133 -13.02 3.55 14.55
CA GLY A 133 -14.03 3.13 15.51
C GLY A 133 -13.41 2.49 16.72
N ASN A 134 -13.42 3.23 17.83
CA ASN A 134 -13.92 2.74 19.10
C ASN A 134 -14.05 3.83 20.18
N ASP A 135 -14.42 5.06 19.84
CA ASP A 135 -14.62 6.08 20.88
C ASP A 135 -15.89 6.92 20.64
N THR A 136 -16.90 6.62 21.45
CA THR A 136 -18.06 7.48 21.75
C THR A 136 -17.66 8.75 22.52
N SER A 137 -16.37 8.97 22.74
CA SER A 137 -15.80 10.12 23.42
C SER A 137 -14.97 10.91 22.42
N ALA A 138 -15.54 11.96 21.82
CA ALA A 138 -14.87 13.18 21.33
C ALA A 138 -13.48 13.10 20.66
N TRP A 139 -13.09 11.97 20.06
CA TRP A 139 -11.84 11.84 19.32
C TRP A 139 -12.15 12.04 17.84
N THR A 140 -11.63 13.16 17.35
CA THR A 140 -11.72 13.70 16.01
C THR A 140 -11.73 12.60 14.95
N ILE A 141 -12.81 12.54 14.17
CA ILE A 141 -12.91 11.67 13.00
C ILE A 141 -11.68 11.98 12.12
N PRO A 142 -10.86 10.98 11.74
CA PRO A 142 -9.65 11.22 10.96
C PRO A 142 -9.92 11.60 9.50
N GLU A 143 -10.58 12.74 9.26
CA GLU A 143 -11.02 13.22 7.95
C GLU A 143 -9.88 13.39 6.95
N LEU A 144 -8.69 13.83 7.40
CA LEU A 144 -7.53 14.06 6.52
C LEU A 144 -6.90 12.73 6.09
N SER A 145 -6.83 11.78 7.02
CA SER A 145 -6.37 10.42 6.74
C SER A 145 -7.29 9.71 5.75
N ILE A 146 -8.62 9.82 5.93
CA ILE A 146 -9.61 9.25 5.01
C ILE A 146 -9.50 9.88 3.60
N PHE A 147 -9.34 11.20 3.49
CA PHE A 147 -9.20 11.88 2.21
C PHE A 147 -7.98 11.36 1.42
N ILE A 148 -6.85 11.17 2.10
CA ILE A 148 -5.65 10.60 1.47
C ILE A 148 -5.92 9.15 1.05
N GLY A 149 -6.57 8.35 1.90
CA GLY A 149 -6.98 6.99 1.55
C GLY A 149 -7.84 6.93 0.27
N MET A 150 -8.75 7.90 0.09
CA MET A 150 -9.54 8.06 -1.13
C MET A 150 -8.74 8.52 -2.35
N VAL A 151 -7.74 9.39 -2.17
CA VAL A 151 -6.90 9.89 -3.28
C VAL A 151 -5.90 8.83 -3.73
N LEU A 152 -5.41 8.00 -2.80
CA LEU A 152 -4.41 6.97 -3.07
C LEU A 152 -5.02 5.67 -3.63
N GLY A 153 -6.28 5.41 -3.33
CA GLY A 153 -7.05 4.23 -3.75
C GLY A 153 -7.72 4.38 -5.10
#